data_AF-A0A967VYC1-F1
#
_entry.id   AF-A0A967VYC1-F1
#
_cell.length_a   1.000
_cell.length_b   1.000
_cell.length_c   1.000
_cell.angle_alpha   90.00
_cell.angle_beta   90.00
_cell.angle_gamma   90.00
#
_symmetry.space_group_name_H-M   'P 1'
#
loop_
_entity.id
_entity.type
_entity.pdbx_description
1 polymer ?
#
loop_
_entity_poly.entity_id
_entity_poly.type
_entity_poly.pdbx_seq_one_letter_code
_entity_poly.pdbx_strand_id
1 'polypeptide(L)'
;MDSSDAQSHFVMSVAMGRKALISGARERVAASRAIKKHVDKALEYDKNHAGAWHVLGRWHFKVANLSWVERAAANTLFGGIPGDASNQKAADAIRKAIDFNHNNILYYYDLAKVYEEMGRDQQAVSVCKNAVELKSRTPDDPRLKEQCRKLIYDLQ
;
A
#
# COMPACT_ATOMS: atom_id res chain seq x y z
N MET A 1 -15.87 -21.35 -1.56
CA MET A 1 -15.63 -19.89 -1.45
C MET A 1 -15.07 -19.47 -2.79
N ASP A 2 -15.72 -18.51 -3.45
CA ASP A 2 -15.44 -18.14 -4.84
C ASP A 2 -14.36 -17.04 -4.89
N SER A 3 -13.25 -17.31 -5.58
CA SER A 3 -12.18 -16.34 -5.82
C SER A 3 -12.65 -15.12 -6.65
N SER A 4 -13.78 -15.24 -7.37
CA SER A 4 -14.39 -14.14 -8.13
C SER A 4 -14.83 -12.98 -7.21
N ASP A 5 -15.28 -13.29 -5.99
CA ASP A 5 -15.65 -12.30 -4.98
C ASP A 5 -14.41 -11.56 -4.46
N ALA A 6 -13.30 -12.29 -4.23
CA ALA A 6 -12.04 -11.69 -3.78
C ALA A 6 -11.51 -10.67 -4.80
N GLN A 7 -11.46 -11.07 -6.08
CA GLN A 7 -11.00 -10.21 -7.17
C GLN A 7 -11.90 -8.98 -7.35
N SER A 8 -13.22 -9.15 -7.24
CA SER A 8 -14.18 -8.03 -7.36
C SER A 8 -13.98 -7.00 -6.24
N HIS A 9 -13.81 -7.48 -5.00
CA HIS A 9 -13.49 -6.63 -3.86
C HIS A 9 -12.14 -5.93 -4.01
N PHE A 10 -11.11 -6.65 -4.47
CA PHE A 10 -9.80 -6.07 -4.76
C PHE A 10 -9.88 -4.95 -5.82
N VAL A 11 -10.49 -5.21 -6.98
CA VAL A 11 -10.62 -4.21 -8.06
C VAL A 11 -11.40 -2.98 -7.58
N MET A 12 -12.46 -3.16 -6.80
CA MET A 12 -13.21 -2.05 -6.23
C MET A 12 -12.32 -1.18 -5.31
N SER A 13 -11.50 -1.80 -4.47
CA SER A 13 -10.56 -1.07 -3.61
C SER A 13 -9.55 -0.24 -4.42
N VAL A 14 -9.03 -0.80 -5.53
CA VAL A 14 -8.10 -0.09 -6.42
C VAL A 14 -8.79 1.08 -7.13
N ALA A 15 -10.01 0.89 -7.63
CA ALA A 15 -10.78 1.94 -8.29
C ALA A 15 -11.08 3.11 -7.34
N MET A 16 -11.47 2.81 -6.09
CA MET A 16 -11.67 3.82 -5.05
C MET A 16 -10.38 4.57 -4.73
N GLY A 17 -9.24 3.87 -4.66
CA GLY A 17 -7.92 4.48 -4.48
C GLY A 17 -7.57 5.47 -5.59
N ARG A 18 -7.83 5.12 -6.86
CA ARG A 18 -7.61 6.02 -8.00
C ARG A 18 -8.51 7.26 -7.96
N LYS A 19 -9.79 7.08 -7.64
CA LYS A 19 -10.73 8.20 -7.48
C LYS A 19 -10.27 9.17 -6.38
N ALA A 20 -9.74 8.64 -5.27
CA ALA A 20 -9.26 9.45 -4.15
C ALA A 20 -8.11 10.40 -4.52
N LEU A 21 -7.27 10.05 -5.50
CA LEU A 21 -6.13 10.89 -5.91
C LEU A 21 -6.52 12.27 -6.45
N ILE A 22 -7.73 12.40 -7.01
CA ILE A 22 -8.23 13.65 -7.59
C ILE A 22 -9.34 14.28 -6.75
N SER A 23 -9.59 13.77 -5.54
CA SER A 23 -10.74 14.16 -4.74
C SER A 23 -10.38 15.09 -3.55
N GLY A 24 -11.39 15.82 -3.06
CA GLY A 24 -11.29 16.64 -1.86
C GLY A 24 -10.96 15.83 -0.60
N ALA A 25 -10.61 16.52 0.49
CA ALA A 25 -10.22 15.88 1.75
C ALA A 25 -11.31 14.96 2.31
N ARG A 26 -12.59 15.37 2.22
CA ARG A 26 -13.75 14.59 2.64
C ARG A 26 -13.85 13.27 1.88
N GLU A 27 -13.80 13.35 0.55
CA GLU A 27 -13.92 12.20 -0.34
C GLU A 27 -12.74 11.25 -0.19
N ARG A 28 -11.53 11.77 0.07
CA ARG A 28 -10.34 10.96 0.38
C ARG A 28 -10.52 10.13 1.65
N VAL A 29 -11.09 10.71 2.72
CA VAL A 29 -11.37 9.97 3.95
C VAL A 29 -12.47 8.92 3.72
N ALA A 30 -13.54 9.27 3.01
CA ALA A 30 -14.60 8.32 2.65
C ALA A 30 -14.06 7.14 1.82
N ALA A 31 -13.23 7.44 0.82
CA ALA A 31 -12.57 6.43 0.00
C ALA A 31 -11.64 5.55 0.84
N SER A 32 -10.88 6.11 1.78
CA SER A 32 -10.02 5.34 2.68
C SER A 32 -10.81 4.28 3.46
N ARG A 33 -11.97 4.63 4.02
CA ARG A 33 -12.83 3.67 4.72
C ARG A 33 -13.37 2.57 3.79
N ALA A 34 -13.79 2.96 2.59
CA ALA A 34 -14.31 2.02 1.62
C ALA A 34 -13.22 1.05 1.12
N ILE A 35 -12.00 1.55 0.88
CA ILE A 35 -10.82 0.73 0.57
C ILE A 35 -10.61 -0.32 1.66
N LYS A 36 -10.60 0.07 2.93
CA LYS A 36 -10.43 -0.87 4.05
C LYS A 36 -11.50 -1.95 4.07
N LYS A 37 -12.77 -1.56 3.94
CA LYS A 37 -13.90 -2.50 3.87
C LYS A 37 -13.75 -3.51 2.73
N HIS A 38 -13.37 -3.04 1.54
CA HIS A 38 -13.24 -3.92 0.38
C HIS A 38 -12.01 -4.82 0.47
N VAL A 39 -10.87 -4.30 0.93
CA VAL A 39 -9.66 -5.12 1.04
C VAL A 39 -9.77 -6.18 2.14
N ASP A 40 -10.44 -5.88 3.26
CA ASP A 40 -10.71 -6.86 4.31
C ASP A 40 -11.55 -8.02 3.78
N LYS A 41 -12.64 -7.71 3.07
CA LYS A 41 -13.47 -8.73 2.42
C LYS A 41 -12.70 -9.54 1.39
N ALA A 42 -11.86 -8.90 0.57
CA ALA A 42 -11.02 -9.62 -0.39
C ALA A 42 -10.13 -10.67 0.31
N LEU A 43 -9.55 -10.31 1.47
CA LEU A 43 -8.71 -11.20 2.27
C LEU A 43 -9.50 -12.23 3.09
N GLU A 44 -10.77 -11.96 3.41
CA GLU A 44 -11.69 -12.96 3.95
C GLU A 44 -11.99 -14.06 2.92
N TYR A 45 -12.19 -13.69 1.66
CA TYR A 45 -12.45 -14.63 0.56
C TYR A 45 -11.18 -15.37 0.09
N ASP A 46 -10.07 -14.65 -0.06
CA ASP A 46 -8.77 -15.22 -0.44
C ASP A 46 -7.64 -14.61 0.39
N LYS A 47 -7.18 -15.39 1.37
CA LYS A 47 -6.09 -15.03 2.29
C LYS A 47 -4.73 -14.94 1.58
N ASN A 48 -4.60 -15.45 0.37
CA ASN A 48 -3.36 -15.48 -0.40
C ASN A 48 -3.33 -14.41 -1.51
N HIS A 49 -4.35 -13.55 -1.58
CA HIS A 49 -4.45 -12.54 -2.63
C HIS A 49 -3.38 -11.44 -2.47
N ALA A 50 -2.27 -11.57 -3.20
CA ALA A 50 -1.12 -10.66 -3.12
C ALA A 50 -1.51 -9.17 -3.30
N GLY A 51 -2.35 -8.86 -4.28
CA GLY A 51 -2.82 -7.49 -4.52
C GLY A 51 -3.63 -6.89 -3.37
N ALA A 52 -4.45 -7.68 -2.68
CA ALA A 52 -5.23 -7.22 -1.54
C ALA A 52 -4.31 -6.95 -0.34
N TRP A 53 -3.34 -7.83 -0.07
CA TRP A 53 -2.30 -7.57 0.93
C TRP A 53 -1.53 -6.28 0.66
N HIS A 54 -1.17 -6.03 -0.60
CA HIS A 54 -0.50 -4.78 -1.00
C HIS A 54 -1.37 -3.54 -0.76
N VAL A 55 -2.64 -3.58 -1.17
CA VAL A 55 -3.58 -2.47 -0.94
C VAL A 55 -3.79 -2.22 0.56
N LEU A 56 -3.90 -3.28 1.37
CA LEU A 56 -4.01 -3.16 2.83
C LEU A 56 -2.77 -2.51 3.43
N GLY A 57 -1.58 -2.87 2.95
CA GLY A 57 -0.33 -2.26 3.35
C GLY A 57 -0.27 -0.77 3.02
N ARG A 58 -0.63 -0.39 1.79
CA ARG A 58 -0.72 1.01 1.37
C ARG A 58 -1.77 1.79 2.17
N TRP A 59 -2.88 1.16 2.52
CA TRP A 59 -3.91 1.76 3.37
C TRP A 59 -3.36 2.06 4.76
N HIS A 60 -2.68 1.09 5.39
CA HIS A 60 -2.04 1.29 6.69
C HIS A 60 -1.04 2.44 6.66
N PHE A 61 -0.17 2.47 5.65
CA PHE A 61 0.83 3.53 5.47
C PHE A 61 0.17 4.90 5.32
N LYS A 62 -0.86 5.02 4.47
CA LYS A 62 -1.52 6.31 4.25
C LYS A 62 -2.25 6.81 5.48
N VAL A 63 -2.92 5.93 6.24
CA VAL A 63 -3.65 6.32 7.46
C VAL A 63 -2.70 6.68 8.61
N ALA A 64 -1.61 5.92 8.76
CA ALA A 64 -0.58 6.19 9.77
C ALA A 64 0.04 7.59 9.58
N ASN A 65 0.23 8.01 8.33
CA ASN A 65 0.92 9.25 7.96
C ASN A 65 -0.03 10.37 7.49
N LEU A 66 -1.28 10.41 7.97
CA LEU A 66 -2.16 11.54 7.70
C LEU A 66 -1.66 12.82 8.38
N SER A 67 -1.78 13.94 7.67
CA SER A 67 -1.55 15.27 8.25
C SER A 67 -2.60 15.58 9.33
N TRP A 68 -2.29 16.55 10.19
CA TRP A 68 -3.22 17.01 11.22
C TRP A 68 -4.55 17.52 10.63
N VAL A 69 -4.50 18.17 9.45
CA VAL A 69 -5.68 18.65 8.73
C VAL A 69 -6.54 17.48 8.26
N GLU A 70 -5.93 16.46 7.64
CA GLU A 70 -6.64 15.27 7.19
C GLU A 70 -7.26 14.50 8.37
N ARG A 71 -6.55 14.42 9.52
CA ARG A 71 -7.08 13.80 10.74
C ARG A 71 -8.26 14.59 11.32
N ALA A 72 -8.17 15.91 11.37
CA ALA A 72 -9.26 16.76 11.84
C ALA A 72 -10.52 16.58 10.95
N ALA A 73 -10.36 16.61 9.63
CA ALA A 73 -11.46 16.35 8.71
C ALA A 73 -12.08 14.95 8.91
N ALA A 74 -11.26 13.93 9.15
CA ALA A 74 -11.75 12.59 9.45
C ALA A 74 -12.53 12.53 10.76
N ASN A 75 -12.07 13.21 11.80
CA ASN A 75 -12.77 13.27 13.08
C ASN A 75 -14.12 14.00 12.94
N THR A 76 -14.13 15.20 12.37
CA THR A 76 -15.33 16.05 12.28
C THR A 76 -16.41 15.47 11.37
N LEU A 77 -16.04 14.94 10.20
CA LEU A 77 -17.03 14.52 9.20
C LEU A 77 -17.50 13.08 9.40
N PHE A 78 -16.70 12.28 10.08
CA PHE A 78 -16.81 10.82 10.02
C PHE A 78 -16.64 10.14 11.38
N GLY A 79 -16.26 10.85 12.44
CA GLY A 79 -15.99 10.29 13.76
C GLY A 79 -14.63 9.57 13.86
N GLY A 80 -13.69 9.87 12.95
CA GLY A 80 -12.32 9.36 12.95
C GLY A 80 -12.01 8.43 11.77
N ILE A 81 -10.91 7.69 11.83
CA ILE A 81 -10.63 6.61 10.87
C ILE A 81 -10.63 5.28 11.62
N PRO A 82 -11.35 4.25 11.13
CA PRO A 82 -11.41 2.97 11.81
C PRO A 82 -10.04 2.28 11.84
N GLY A 83 -9.76 1.60 12.95
CA GLY A 83 -8.59 0.73 13.11
C GLY A 83 -7.34 1.40 13.68
N ASP A 84 -6.32 0.59 13.89
CA ASP A 84 -5.04 0.90 14.55
C ASP A 84 -3.89 0.91 13.54
N ALA A 85 -4.07 1.68 12.46
CA ALA A 85 -3.11 1.72 11.36
C ALA A 85 -1.72 2.22 11.81
N SER A 86 -0.68 1.54 11.35
CA SER A 86 0.71 1.87 11.65
C SER A 86 1.63 1.50 10.50
N ASN A 87 2.81 2.13 10.45
CA ASN A 87 3.84 1.81 9.46
C ASN A 87 4.35 0.37 9.62
N GLN A 88 4.36 -0.19 10.83
CA GLN A 88 4.70 -1.60 11.04
C GLN A 88 3.67 -2.52 10.37
N LYS A 89 2.36 -2.29 10.55
CA LYS A 89 1.31 -3.06 9.86
C LYS A 89 1.37 -2.90 8.35
N ALA A 90 1.75 -1.72 7.87
CA ALA A 90 1.99 -1.50 6.45
C ALA A 90 3.11 -2.41 5.92
N ALA A 91 4.25 -2.43 6.61
CA ALA A 91 5.38 -3.27 6.24
C ALA A 91 5.01 -4.76 6.28
N ASP A 92 4.31 -5.21 7.32
CA ASP A 92 3.88 -6.60 7.49
C ASP A 92 2.94 -7.05 6.34
N ALA A 93 1.97 -6.21 5.97
CA ALA A 93 1.04 -6.51 4.89
C ALA A 93 1.73 -6.52 3.51
N ILE A 94 2.64 -5.58 3.23
CA ILE A 94 3.37 -5.58 1.95
C ILE A 94 4.34 -6.76 1.88
N ARG A 95 4.96 -7.18 2.98
CA ARG A 95 5.76 -8.42 2.99
C ARG A 95 4.93 -9.64 2.63
N LYS A 96 3.72 -9.79 3.16
CA LYS A 96 2.79 -10.85 2.72
C LYS A 96 2.47 -10.77 1.22
N ALA A 97 2.29 -9.56 0.68
CA ALA A 97 2.08 -9.40 -0.76
C ALA A 97 3.28 -9.90 -1.59
N ILE A 98 4.50 -9.67 -1.10
CA ILE A 98 5.74 -10.19 -1.70
C ILE A 98 5.81 -11.72 -1.58
N ASP A 99 5.46 -12.29 -0.43
CA ASP A 99 5.45 -13.75 -0.22
C ASP A 99 4.55 -14.45 -1.24
N PHE A 100 3.38 -13.87 -1.53
CA PHE A 100 2.43 -14.42 -2.51
C PHE A 100 2.72 -14.03 -3.97
N ASN A 101 3.47 -12.96 -4.22
CA ASN A 101 3.93 -12.57 -5.55
C ASN A 101 5.27 -11.80 -5.51
N HIS A 102 6.35 -12.56 -5.46
CA HIS A 102 7.73 -12.03 -5.35
C HIS A 102 8.26 -11.35 -6.62
N ASN A 103 7.50 -11.39 -7.73
CA ASN A 103 7.95 -10.82 -9.01
C ASN A 103 7.44 -9.39 -9.24
N ASN A 104 6.69 -8.81 -8.30
CA ASN A 104 6.10 -7.49 -8.45
C ASN A 104 6.98 -6.40 -7.85
N ILE A 105 7.71 -5.66 -8.70
CA ILE A 105 8.66 -4.61 -8.30
C ILE A 105 7.97 -3.49 -7.49
N LEU A 106 6.70 -3.19 -7.77
CA LEU A 106 5.95 -2.18 -7.02
C LEU A 106 5.87 -2.52 -5.52
N TYR A 107 5.72 -3.80 -5.17
CA TYR A 107 5.59 -4.22 -3.78
C TYR A 107 6.88 -3.97 -3.00
N TYR A 108 8.03 -4.23 -3.63
CA TYR A 108 9.33 -3.94 -3.03
C TYR A 108 9.54 -2.43 -2.88
N TYR A 109 9.23 -1.65 -3.91
CA TYR A 109 9.37 -0.19 -3.83
C TYR A 109 8.51 0.40 -2.70
N ASP A 110 7.23 0.02 -2.62
CA ASP A 110 6.34 0.51 -1.56
C ASP A 110 6.80 0.04 -0.17
N LEU A 111 7.33 -1.19 -0.02
CA LEU A 111 7.92 -1.64 1.24
C LEU A 111 9.15 -0.81 1.63
N ALA A 112 10.00 -0.47 0.67
CA ALA A 112 11.18 0.37 0.92
C ALA A 112 10.78 1.77 1.40
N LYS A 113 9.75 2.39 0.79
CA LYS A 113 9.19 3.67 1.25
C LYS A 113 8.63 3.57 2.68
N VAL A 114 8.00 2.44 3.04
CA VAL A 114 7.56 2.23 4.42
C VAL A 114 8.74 2.15 5.37
N TYR A 115 9.82 1.45 5.00
CA TYR A 115 11.01 1.36 5.86
C TYR A 115 11.74 2.69 6.01
N GLU A 116 11.87 3.49 4.95
CA GLU A 116 12.40 4.85 5.00
C GLU A 116 11.59 5.74 5.96
N GLU A 117 10.26 5.72 5.88
CA GLU A 117 9.39 6.46 6.82
C GLU A 117 9.59 6.01 8.28
N MET A 118 10.00 4.76 8.49
CA MET A 118 10.31 4.21 9.81
C MET A 118 11.76 4.48 10.26
N GLY A 119 12.57 5.19 9.47
CA GLY A 119 14.01 5.40 9.72
C GLY A 119 14.84 4.11 9.61
N ARG A 120 14.34 3.11 8.89
CA ARG A 120 14.97 1.79 8.71
C ARG A 120 15.72 1.73 7.38
N ASP A 121 16.64 2.66 7.18
CA ASP A 121 17.27 2.93 5.89
C ASP A 121 18.02 1.71 5.32
N GLN A 122 18.72 0.96 6.17
CA GLN A 122 19.38 -0.28 5.76
C GLN A 122 18.40 -1.30 5.17
N GLN A 123 17.19 -1.40 5.74
CA GLN A 123 16.15 -2.30 5.24
C GLN A 123 15.54 -1.75 3.94
N ALA A 124 15.32 -0.43 3.85
CA ALA A 124 14.85 0.22 2.62
C ALA A 124 15.83 -0.04 1.46
N VAL A 125 17.13 0.19 1.67
CA VAL A 125 18.21 -0.07 0.70
C VAL A 125 18.23 -1.55 0.30
N SER A 126 18.16 -2.47 1.26
CA SER A 126 18.17 -3.92 0.98
C SER A 126 16.98 -4.34 0.11
N VAL A 127 15.78 -3.85 0.41
CA VAL A 127 14.57 -4.15 -0.37
C VAL A 127 14.66 -3.57 -1.78
N CYS A 128 15.15 -2.33 -1.94
CA CYS A 128 15.36 -1.72 -3.25
C CYS A 128 16.41 -2.46 -4.09
N LYS A 129 17.49 -2.96 -3.46
CA LYS A 129 18.48 -3.81 -4.15
C LYS A 129 17.85 -5.08 -4.70
N ASN A 130 16.98 -5.74 -3.93
CA ASN A 130 16.24 -6.89 -4.44
C ASN A 130 15.34 -6.51 -5.64
N ALA A 131 14.66 -5.37 -5.57
CA ALA A 131 13.76 -4.90 -6.61
C ALA A 131 14.46 -4.64 -7.96
N VAL A 132 15.68 -4.09 -7.94
CA VAL A 132 16.42 -3.77 -9.18
C VAL A 132 16.90 -5.02 -9.92
N GLU A 133 17.12 -6.12 -9.22
CA GLU A 133 17.53 -7.42 -9.79
C GLU A 133 16.37 -8.21 -10.42
N LEU A 134 15.11 -7.91 -10.05
CA LEU A 134 13.94 -8.61 -10.61
C LEU A 134 13.78 -8.34 -12.12
N LYS A 135 13.34 -9.33 -12.90
CA LYS A 135 13.03 -9.12 -14.32
C LYS A 135 11.85 -8.14 -14.50
N SER A 136 11.99 -7.16 -15.38
CA SER A 136 10.87 -6.27 -15.76
C SER A 136 9.79 -7.05 -16.53
N ARG A 137 8.54 -6.89 -16.10
CA ARG A 137 7.32 -7.54 -16.62
C ARG A 137 6.21 -6.55 -16.95
N THR A 138 6.20 -5.36 -16.36
CA THR A 138 5.22 -4.30 -16.61
C THR A 138 5.87 -3.04 -17.21
N PRO A 139 5.10 -2.19 -17.91
CA PRO A 139 5.61 -0.90 -18.41
C PRO A 139 6.10 0.06 -17.31
N ASP A 140 5.58 -0.08 -16.09
CA ASP A 140 5.98 0.74 -14.93
C ASP A 140 7.32 0.30 -14.32
N ASP A 141 7.76 -0.93 -14.57
CA ASP A 141 8.91 -1.52 -13.89
C ASP A 141 10.22 -0.76 -14.10
N PRO A 142 10.57 -0.28 -15.31
CA PRO A 142 11.78 0.53 -15.49
C PRO A 142 11.78 1.79 -14.62
N ARG A 143 10.62 2.47 -14.51
CA ARG A 143 10.46 3.66 -13.67
C ARG A 143 10.58 3.30 -12.19
N LEU A 144 9.96 2.22 -11.75
CA LEU A 144 10.05 1.75 -10.35
C LEU A 144 11.47 1.36 -9.97
N LYS A 145 12.20 0.67 -10.85
CA LYS A 145 13.62 0.35 -10.64
C LYS A 145 14.46 1.61 -10.52
N GLU A 146 14.18 2.64 -11.31
CA GLU A 146 14.88 3.91 -11.20
C GLU A 146 14.59 4.62 -9.88
N GLN A 147 13.34 4.58 -9.41
CA GLN A 147 12.99 5.09 -8.08
C GLN A 147 13.70 4.31 -6.96
N CYS A 148 13.87 2.99 -7.10
CA CYS A 148 14.67 2.19 -6.17
C CYS A 148 16.15 2.60 -6.19
N ARG A 149 16.76 2.80 -7.37
CA ARG A 149 18.16 3.26 -7.46
C ARG A 149 18.35 4.62 -6.83
N LYS A 150 17.44 5.55 -7.10
CA LYS A 150 17.46 6.87 -6.47
C LYS A 150 17.37 6.76 -4.95
N LEU A 151 16.43 5.97 -4.42
CA LEU A 151 16.30 5.78 -2.98
C LEU A 151 17.55 5.16 -2.35
N ILE A 152 18.19 4.21 -3.04
CA ILE A 152 19.48 3.65 -2.60
C ILE A 152 20.54 4.76 -2.50
N TYR A 153 20.65 5.60 -3.52
CA TYR A 153 21.62 6.70 -3.54
C TYR A 153 21.35 7.73 -2.44
N ASP A 154 20.09 8.10 -2.22
CA ASP A 154 19.69 9.12 -1.24
C ASP A 154 19.91 8.66 0.23
N LEU A 155 19.96 7.35 0.49
CA LEU A 155 20.11 6.75 1.83
C LEU A 155 21.51 6.18 2.12
N GLN A 156 22.48 6.45 1.25
CA GLN A 156 23.87 5.97 1.36
C GLN A 156 24.84 7.05 1.86
#